data_AF-M3AEK8-F1
#
_entry.id   AF-M3AEK8-F1
#
_cell.length_a   1.000
_cell.length_b   1.000
_cell.length_c   1.000
_cell.angle_alpha   90.00
_cell.angle_beta   90.00
_cell.angle_gamma   90.00
#
_symmetry.space_group_name_H-M   'P 1'
#
loop_
_entity.id
_entity.type
_entity.pdbx_description
1 polymer ?
#
loop_
_entity_poly.entity_id
_entity_poly.type
_entity_poly.pdbx_seq_one_letter_code
_entity_poly.pdbx_strand_id
1 'polypeptide(L)'
;DSEGWDDVEEDTEDVSIKCLLCAETFPGAKVMIEHCRKAHDFDFVQIQTEHNLDFYSSIKLVNYIRSEVLGGRQKPDVSNASSWADDKYLQPALEDDALL
;
A
#
# COMPACT_ATOMS: atom_id res chain seq x y z
N ASP A 1 20.19 -43.54 -15.12
CA ASP A 1 20.30 -43.13 -13.71
C ASP A 1 20.55 -41.64 -13.63
N SER A 2 19.76 -40.83 -12.95
CA SER A 2 18.50 -40.98 -12.20
C SER A 2 18.03 -39.52 -12.07
N GLU A 3 16.95 -39.18 -12.76
CA GLU A 3 15.63 -38.88 -12.18
C GLU A 3 15.51 -37.47 -11.58
N GLY A 4 14.66 -36.68 -12.25
CA GLY A 4 13.61 -35.89 -11.61
C GLY A 4 14.03 -34.96 -10.49
N TRP A 5 14.60 -33.81 -10.86
CA TRP A 5 14.30 -32.58 -10.12
C TRP A 5 13.16 -31.90 -10.87
N ASP A 6 12.02 -32.60 -10.94
CA ASP A 6 10.72 -32.05 -11.29
C ASP A 6 10.38 -31.01 -10.22
N ASP A 7 10.17 -29.78 -10.67
CA ASP A 7 9.30 -28.77 -10.09
C ASP A 7 9.26 -28.71 -8.55
N VAL A 8 10.25 -28.02 -7.98
CA VAL A 8 9.95 -27.23 -6.78
C VAL A 8 9.07 -26.09 -7.28
N GLU A 9 7.75 -26.31 -7.27
CA GLU A 9 6.80 -25.21 -7.29
C GLU A 9 7.22 -24.28 -6.16
N GLU A 10 7.75 -23.11 -6.53
CA GLU A 10 8.04 -22.05 -5.57
C GLU A 10 6.74 -21.80 -4.83
N ASP A 11 6.71 -22.19 -3.55
CA ASP A 11 5.74 -21.80 -2.53
C ASP A 11 5.85 -20.27 -2.38
N THR A 12 5.43 -19.56 -3.42
CA THR A 12 5.24 -18.12 -3.43
C THR A 12 3.88 -17.93 -2.79
N GLU A 13 3.86 -17.64 -1.50
CA GLU A 13 2.66 -17.08 -0.87
C GLU A 13 2.21 -15.93 -1.78
N ASP A 14 1.02 -16.07 -2.39
CA ASP A 14 0.52 -15.14 -3.40
C ASP A 14 0.27 -13.78 -2.71
N VAL A 15 1.27 -12.89 -2.75
CA VAL A 15 1.24 -11.61 -2.05
C VAL A 15 0.16 -10.74 -2.68
N SER A 16 -0.99 -10.59 -2.02
CA SER A 16 -2.13 -9.83 -2.52
C SER A 16 -2.22 -8.46 -1.86
N ILE A 17 -1.67 -7.43 -2.51
CA ILE A 17 -1.66 -6.06 -2.01
C ILE A 17 -2.88 -5.29 -2.52
N LYS A 18 -3.73 -4.83 -1.60
CA LYS A 18 -4.88 -3.99 -1.92
C LYS A 18 -4.46 -2.58 -2.37
N CYS A 19 -5.07 -2.05 -3.43
CA CYS A 19 -4.94 -0.64 -3.84
C CYS A 19 -5.24 0.31 -2.68
N LEU A 20 -4.47 1.38 -2.53
CA LEU A 20 -4.70 2.40 -1.51
C LEU A 20 -6.09 3.06 -1.60
N LEU A 21 -6.69 3.17 -2.79
CA LEU A 21 -7.88 3.99 -3.05
C LEU A 21 -9.13 3.19 -3.50
N CYS A 22 -8.97 1.94 -3.93
CA CYS A 22 -10.07 1.11 -4.41
C CYS A 22 -9.99 -0.34 -3.89
N ALA A 23 -10.89 -1.21 -4.37
CA ALA A 23 -11.00 -2.60 -3.93
C ALA A 23 -10.08 -3.57 -4.69
N GLU A 24 -9.38 -3.13 -5.74
CA GLU A 24 -8.49 -3.99 -6.53
C GLU A 24 -7.26 -4.44 -5.73
N THR A 25 -6.76 -5.63 -6.05
CA THR A 25 -5.57 -6.24 -5.43
C THR A 25 -4.52 -6.57 -6.49
N PHE A 26 -3.25 -6.55 -6.10
CA PHE A 26 -2.12 -6.70 -7.01
C PHE A 26 -1.05 -7.61 -6.41
N PRO A 27 -0.29 -8.34 -7.26
CA PRO A 27 0.75 -9.28 -6.82
C PRO A 27 2.03 -8.59 -6.31
N GLY A 28 2.00 -7.27 -6.04
CA GLY A 28 3.18 -6.53 -5.60
C GLY A 28 3.03 -5.01 -5.59
N ALA A 29 3.82 -4.37 -4.73
CA ALA A 29 3.66 -2.94 -4.41
C ALA A 29 3.91 -2.05 -5.62
N LYS A 30 4.89 -2.40 -6.47
CA LYS A 30 5.19 -1.64 -7.69
C LYS A 30 4.00 -1.58 -8.66
N VAL A 31 3.32 -2.71 -8.86
CA VAL A 31 2.16 -2.79 -9.76
C VAL A 31 0.97 -2.03 -9.16
N MET A 32 0.74 -2.18 -7.85
CA MET A 32 -0.28 -1.42 -7.12
C MET A 32 -0.05 0.10 -7.17
N ILE A 33 1.20 0.56 -7.00
CA ILE A 33 1.57 1.98 -7.10
C ILE A 33 1.36 2.49 -8.52
N GLU A 34 1.71 1.71 -9.54
CA GLU A 34 1.45 2.08 -10.94
C GLU A 34 -0.06 2.20 -11.22
N HIS A 35 -0.87 1.29 -10.68
CA HIS A 35 -2.33 1.41 -10.74
C HIS A 35 -2.82 2.68 -10.04
N CYS A 36 -2.33 2.99 -8.84
CA CYS A 36 -2.67 4.23 -8.12
C CYS A 36 -2.44 5.48 -9.00
N ARG A 37 -1.31 5.51 -9.70
CA ARG A 37 -0.96 6.62 -10.61
C ARG A 37 -1.89 6.69 -11.82
N LYS A 38 -2.15 5.57 -12.49
CA LYS A 38 -2.91 5.53 -13.75
C LYS A 38 -4.42 5.67 -13.56
N ALA A 39 -4.98 4.99 -12.56
CA ALA A 39 -6.42 4.92 -12.36
C ALA A 39 -6.95 6.04 -11.44
N HIS A 40 -6.11 6.55 -10.53
CA HIS A 40 -6.54 7.50 -9.51
C HIS A 40 -5.79 8.84 -9.52
N ASP A 41 -4.82 9.02 -10.44
CA ASP A 41 -3.93 10.20 -10.48
C ASP A 41 -3.20 10.40 -9.13
N PHE A 42 -2.86 9.29 -8.46
CA PHE A 42 -2.26 9.28 -7.14
C PHE A 42 -0.85 8.69 -7.17
N ASP A 43 0.17 9.54 -6.95
CA ASP A 43 1.57 9.11 -6.92
C ASP A 43 2.11 9.08 -5.48
N PHE A 44 2.03 7.89 -4.86
CA PHE A 44 2.51 7.67 -3.50
C PHE A 44 4.00 8.02 -3.31
N VAL A 45 4.83 7.69 -4.30
CA VAL A 45 6.29 7.91 -4.24
C VAL A 45 6.61 9.40 -4.33
N GLN A 46 5.85 10.15 -5.14
CA GLN A 46 5.95 11.61 -5.20
C GLN A 46 5.61 12.23 -3.84
N ILE A 47 4.51 11.84 -3.21
CA ILE A 47 4.09 12.35 -1.89
C ILE A 47 5.15 12.05 -0.83
N GLN A 48 5.71 10.83 -0.83
CA GLN A 48 6.82 10.48 0.05
C GLN A 48 8.00 11.44 -0.10
N THR A 49 8.33 11.79 -1.35
CA THR A 49 9.44 12.69 -1.67
C THR A 49 9.13 14.14 -1.26
N GLU A 50 7.94 14.65 -1.59
CA GLU A 50 7.51 16.02 -1.29
C GLU A 50 7.46 16.31 0.21
N HIS A 51 7.04 15.33 1.00
CA HIS A 51 6.95 15.45 2.46
C HIS A 51 8.18 14.92 3.20
N ASN A 52 9.22 14.43 2.50
CA ASN A 52 10.42 13.82 3.09
C ASN A 52 10.08 12.69 4.07
N LEU A 53 9.21 11.77 3.66
CA LEU A 53 8.74 10.69 4.51
C LEU A 53 9.83 9.65 4.75
N ASP A 54 10.02 9.34 6.02
CA ASP A 54 10.75 8.16 6.47
C ASP A 54 9.81 6.93 6.53
N PHE A 55 10.36 5.81 7.01
CA PHE A 55 9.61 4.56 7.13
C PHE A 55 8.32 4.71 7.96
N TYR A 56 8.40 5.30 9.15
CA TYR A 56 7.26 5.41 10.06
C TYR A 56 6.21 6.40 9.56
N SER A 57 6.62 7.54 9.03
CA SER A 57 5.69 8.51 8.45
C SER A 57 5.03 7.99 7.16
N SER A 58 5.70 7.11 6.41
CA SER A 58 5.09 6.38 5.28
C SER A 58 4.02 5.39 5.76
N ILE A 59 4.26 4.64 6.84
CA ILE A 59 3.24 3.76 7.46
C ILE A 59 2.02 4.59 7.87
N LYS A 60 2.23 5.72 8.56
CA LYS A 60 1.14 6.60 8.98
C LYS A 60 0.31 7.10 7.80
N LEU A 61 0.96 7.53 6.72
CA LEU A 61 0.27 7.97 5.51
C LEU A 61 -0.57 6.84 4.90
N VAL A 62 -0.03 5.63 4.78
CA VAL A 62 -0.77 4.46 4.27
C VAL A 62 -2.00 4.21 5.15
N ASN A 63 -1.84 4.07 6.46
CA ASN A 63 -2.96 3.79 7.36
C ASN A 63 -3.99 4.92 7.42
N TYR A 64 -3.57 6.17 7.27
CA TYR A 64 -4.48 7.30 7.09
C TYR A 64 -5.32 7.12 5.82
N ILE A 65 -4.70 6.90 4.66
CA ILE A 65 -5.40 6.70 3.38
C ILE A 65 -6.39 5.53 3.49
N ARG A 66 -5.97 4.40 4.05
CA ARG A 66 -6.84 3.24 4.29
C ARG A 66 -8.04 3.61 5.17
N SER A 67 -7.82 4.30 6.28
CA SER A 67 -8.88 4.72 7.22
C SER A 67 -9.89 5.65 6.55
N GLU A 68 -9.42 6.59 5.74
CA GLU A 68 -10.26 7.51 5.00
C GLU A 68 -11.15 6.78 3.97
N VAL A 69 -10.57 5.84 3.23
CA VAL A 69 -11.28 5.03 2.23
C VAL A 69 -12.30 4.10 2.87
N LEU A 70 -11.97 3.46 4.00
CA LEU A 70 -12.92 2.68 4.80
C LEU A 70 -14.08 3.56 5.31
N GLY A 71 -13.80 4.83 5.62
CA GLY A 71 -14.80 5.84 5.97
C GLY A 71 -15.59 6.40 4.78
N GLY A 72 -15.39 5.88 3.56
CA GLY A 72 -16.10 6.28 2.35
C GLY A 72 -15.50 7.46 1.58
N ARG A 73 -14.33 7.98 2.00
CA ARG A 73 -13.62 9.04 1.28
C ARG A 73 -12.70 8.44 0.24
N GLN A 74 -13.15 8.44 -1.02
CA GLN A 74 -12.40 7.87 -2.15
C GLN A 74 -11.17 8.70 -2.59
N LYS A 75 -11.05 9.94 -2.11
CA LYS A 75 -9.91 10.84 -2.39
C LYS A 75 -9.46 11.54 -1.10
N PRO A 76 -8.67 10.86 -0.26
CA PRO A 76 -8.13 11.45 0.96
C PRO A 76 -7.19 12.62 0.65
N ASP A 77 -7.30 13.69 1.43
CA ASP A 77 -6.38 14.82 1.33
C ASP A 77 -5.05 14.48 2.01
N VAL A 78 -4.00 14.35 1.20
CA VAL A 78 -2.64 14.03 1.64
C VAL A 78 -1.72 15.24 1.65
N SER A 79 -2.19 16.40 1.19
CA SER A 79 -1.38 17.61 1.00
C SER A 79 -0.91 18.25 2.33
N ASN A 80 -1.64 18.00 3.42
CA ASN A 80 -1.29 18.48 4.74
C ASN A 80 -0.85 17.34 5.66
N ALA A 81 0.44 17.31 5.99
CA ALA A 81 1.02 16.31 6.87
C ALA A 81 0.37 16.24 8.26
N SER A 82 -0.16 17.36 8.78
CA SER A 82 -0.84 17.36 10.08
C SER A 82 -2.08 16.46 10.12
N SER A 83 -2.70 16.15 8.97
CA SER A 83 -3.86 15.26 8.89
C SER A 83 -3.52 13.79 9.18
N TRP A 84 -2.25 13.41 8.96
CA TRP A 84 -1.77 12.03 9.06
C TRP A 84 -0.51 11.86 9.92
N ALA A 85 -0.06 12.90 10.64
CA ALA A 85 1.12 12.84 11.51
C ALA A 85 0.88 12.13 12.86
N ASP A 86 -0.38 11.98 13.27
CA ASP A 86 -0.78 11.40 14.56
C ASP A 86 -0.33 9.93 14.69
N ASP A 87 0.20 9.55 15.86
CA ASP A 87 0.67 8.20 16.16
C ASP A 87 -0.45 7.15 16.13
N LYS A 88 -1.72 7.56 16.18
CA LYS A 88 -2.85 6.64 15.98
C LYS A 88 -2.77 5.92 14.63
N TYR A 89 -2.14 6.50 13.61
CA TYR A 89 -1.96 5.88 12.29
C TYR A 89 -0.75 4.93 12.22
N LEU A 90 -0.02 4.72 13.32
CA LEU A 90 0.89 3.58 13.43
C LEU A 90 0.13 2.27 13.69
N GLN A 91 -1.16 2.34 14.02
CA GLN A 91 -2.01 1.17 14.10
C GLN A 91 -2.52 0.79 12.70
N PRO A 92 -2.51 -0.51 12.36
CA PRO A 92 -2.95 -0.98 11.05
C PRO A 92 -4.44 -0.66 10.85
N ALA A 93 -4.76 -0.07 9.69
CA ALA A 93 -6.14 0.21 9.29
C ALA A 93 -6.80 -0.98 8.59
N LEU A 94 -6.02 -1.91 8.05
CA LEU A 94 -6.47 -3.19 7.49
C LEU A 94 -5.80 -4.33 8.25
N GLU A 95 -6.57 -5.40 8.48
CA GLU A 95 -6.02 -6.68 8.95
C GLU A 95 -5.16 -7.29 7.83
N ASP A 96 -3.97 -7.80 8.19
CA ASP A 96 -3.01 -8.43 7.28
C ASP A 96 -2.67 -7.56 6.03
N ASP A 97 -2.46 -6.25 6.19
CA ASP A 97 -2.09 -5.36 5.07
C ASP A 97 -0.71 -5.71 4.51
N ALA A 98 -0.68 -6.51 3.44
CA ALA A 98 0.54 -6.97 2.78
C ALA A 98 1.44 -5.85 2.20
N LEU A 99 1.00 -4.58 2.23
CA LEU A 99 1.84 -3.44 1.91
C LEU A 99 2.78 -3.03 3.06
N LEU A 100 2.41 -3.30 4.31
CA LEU A 100 3.04 -2.77 5.54
C LEU A 100 3.78 -3.84 6.36
#